data_AF-X0XI68-F1
#
_entry.id   AF-X0XI68-F1
#
_cell.length_a   1.000
_cell.length_b   1.000
_cell.length_c   1.000
_cell.angle_alpha   90.00
_cell.angle_beta   90.00
_cell.angle_gamma   90.00
#
_symmetry.space_group_name_H-M   'P 1'
#
loop_
_entity.id
_entity.type
_entity.pdbx_description
1 polymer ?
#
loop_
_entity_poly.entity_id
_entity_poly.type
_entity_poly.pdbx_seq_one_letter_code
_entity_poly.pdbx_strand_id
1 'polypeptide(L)' 'MYMDAHIPRAITLGLRMRKINVLTAQEDRADTLPDP' A
#
# COMPACT_ATOMS: atom_id res chain seq x y z
N MET A 1 11.40 4.32 -6.72
CA MET A 1 10.14 4.61 -6.00
C MET A 1 9.89 3.44 -5.09
N TYR A 2 9.74 3.66 -3.78
CA TYR A 2 9.47 2.60 -2.81
C TYR A 2 7.96 2.57 -2.55
N MET A 3 7.27 1.51 -2.98
CA MET A 3 5.89 1.25 -2.58
C MET A 3 5.92 0.14 -1.55
N ASP A 4 5.36 0.42 -0.38
CA ASP A 4 5.42 -0.51 0.73
C ASP A 4 4.32 -1.58 0.56
N ALA A 5 4.74 -2.73 0.02
CA ALA A 5 3.88 -3.90 -0.16
C ALA A 5 3.56 -4.61 1.17
N HIS A 6 4.31 -4.30 2.24
CA HIS A 6 4.23 -5.00 3.52
C HIS A 6 3.44 -4.24 4.60
N ILE A 7 2.85 -3.08 4.28
CA ILE A 7 2.00 -2.36 5.24
C ILE A 7 0.80 -3.24 5.64
N PRO A 8 0.61 -3.51 6.95
CA PRO A 8 -0.55 -4.24 7.44
C PRO A 8 -1.87 -3.58 7.04
N ARG A 9 -2.86 -4.39 6.66
CA ARG A 9 -4.20 -3.94 6.23
C ARG A 9 -4.88 -3.01 7.22
N ALA A 10 -4.64 -3.17 8.53
CA ALA A 10 -5.22 -2.30 9.55
C ALA A 10 -4.77 -0.83 9.39
N ILE A 11 -3.52 -0.60 8.98
CA ILE A 11 -2.96 0.73 8.77
C ILE A 11 -3.57 1.38 7.53
N THR A 12 -3.59 0.67 6.40
CA THR A 12 -4.18 1.19 5.15
C THR A 12 -5.67 1.50 5.32
N LEU A 13 -6.39 0.67 6.08
CA LEU A 13 -7.79 0.92 6.42
C LEU A 13 -7.98 2.18 7.28
N GLY A 14 -7.15 2.37 8.31
CA GLY A 14 -7.19 3.56 9.16
C GLY A 14 -6.90 4.85 8.39
N LEU A 15 -5.97 4.82 7.44
CA LEU A 15 -5.67 5.96 6.56
C LEU A 15 -6.84 6.29 5.62
N ARG A 16 -7.50 5.29 5.03
CA ARG A 16 -8.69 5.49 4.19
C ARG A 16 -9.86 6.07 4.98
N MET A 17 -10.08 5.61 6.21
CA MET A 17 -11.09 6.19 7.10
C MET A 17 -10.85 7.67 7.39
N ARG A 18 -9.57 8.09 7.41
CA ARG A 18 -9.16 9.49 7.55
C ARG A 18 -9.19 10.28 6.23
N LYS A 19 -9.75 9.72 5.16
CA LYS A 19 -9.80 10.31 3.80
C LYS A 19 -8.41 10.57 3.20
N ILE A 20 -7.40 9.82 3.62
CA ILE A 20 -6.07 9.87 3.03
C ILE A 20 -6.06 8.89 1.85
N ASN A 21 -5.65 9.39 0.68
CA ASN A 21 -5.48 8.53 -0.49
C ASN A 21 -4.22 7.66 -0.30
N VAL A 22 -4.40 6.34 -0.31
CA VAL A 22 -3.32 5.38 -0.15
C VAL A 22 -3.27 4.52 -1.40
N LEU A 23 -2.18 4.64 -2.16
CA LEU A 23 -1.86 3.75 -3.26
C LEU A 23 -1.02 2.59 -2.70
N THR A 24 -1.56 1.38 -2.76
CA THR A 24 -0.86 0.16 -2.33
C THR A 24 -0.19 -0.53 -3.51
N ALA A 25 0.88 -1.30 -3.27
CA ALA A 25 1.55 -2.09 -4.31
C ALA A 25 0.57 -3.07 -4.98
N GLN A 26 -0.40 -3.60 -4.23
CA GLN A 26 -1.47 -4.48 -4.71
C GLN A 26 -2.41 -3.77 -5.70
N GLU A 27 -2.68 -2.48 -5.49
CA GLU A 27 -3.48 -1.67 -6.41
C GLU A 27 -2.68 -1.24 -7.64
N ASP A 28 -1.37 -1.05 -7.49
CA ASP A 28 -0.44 -0.73 -8.57
C ASP A 28 0.01 -1.97 -9.36
N ARG A 29 -0.44 -3.18 -8.98
CA ARG A 29 0.04 -4.48 -9.49
C ARG A 29 1.56 -4.68 -9.34
N ALA A 30 2.16 -3.95 -8.42
CA ALA A 30 3.57 -4.03 -8.05
C ALA A 30 3.80 -5.01 -6.88
N ASP A 31 2.75 -5.70 -6.40
CA ASP A 31 2.81 -6.67 -5.31
C ASP A 31 3.65 -7.91 -5.64
N THR A 32 3.90 -8.17 -6.93
CA THR A 32 4.75 -9.26 -7.41
C THR A 32 6.13 -8.79 -7.86
N LEU A 33 6.39 -7.48 -7.83
CA LEU A 33 7.72 -6.95 -8.14
C LEU A 33 8.65 -7.20 -6.95
N PRO A 34 9.84 -7.78 -7.18
CA PRO A 34 10.81 -7.95 -6.11
C PRO A 34 11.24 -6.59 -5.57
N ASP A 35 11.25 -6.45 -4.24
CA ASP A 35 11.84 -5.29 -3.56
C ASP A 35 13.36 -5.29 -3.85
N PRO A 36 13.94 -4.19 -4.36
CA PRO A 36 15.39 -4.09 -4.60
C PRO A 36 16.26 -4.21 -3.35
#